data_AF-A0A415C384-F1
#
_entry.id   AF-A0A415C384-F1
#
_cell.length_a   1.000
_cell.length_b   1.000
_cell.length_c   1.000
_cell.angle_alpha   90.00
_cell.angle_beta   90.00
_cell.angle_gamma   90.00
#
_symmetry.space_group_name_H-M   'P 1'
#
loop_
_entity.id
_entity.type
_entity.pdbx_description
1 polymer ?
#
loop_
_entity_poly.entity_id
_entity_poly.type
_entity_poly.pdbx_seq_one_letter_code
_entity_poly.pdbx_strand_id
1 'polypeptide(L)'
;MSGAFRKIPLAKFFPDGFDKTDPKDMMQLTVLIQEKAAKNHEYEGYSVYSVDPNNRYAIIAPMDMDSADLNDGTIGLKLSASECSGPAAQKHLVDDLEHQQKYEGYSVVDFVRISSKECLVLMQQLDEKTTAARQIFAANVFKIQPWNLRISRTPENGWRLKLKEGVVTYQASAHDKKMQEAVESIGKKGWFFKANPETGVIMVYPGTPPTFPKVISLPKELWDKPDMRHIYFGMKLPDKGRETGDWACVDFKESPGLIVAGKSGNGKSVIINNIIYSALVAGCDLALCDSILKRNDFKWCRPYVIDKGYGCDSEESCCAVLQHVMNLCSSRAMMIERMGKSNWFELDQQTKEENHAILLACDEIAQWASPVTLPGLDKDNPDQIAAKYEKALHAKSFILLRKISQIARAAGIFFLYAAQTPSAPNGLDPSVRNNLSPILPGNAADNIREAVFTNKDCPRLPANLMEEGVAIGCGVAELPNQLPFVYKGLYEEDKAKGLTYPDILKERIERIRPPQGDDNAGHLSWDDILNLVPAVAEKPDDGSMYGGKDDPGDGFPTDGFGEDGRDVADRDAPLKGAAAAAHASKLIEAGVDAKHVSALDSLRTVARLSAQEGM
;
A
#
# COMPACT_ATOMS: atom_id res chain seq x y z
N MET A 1 20.95 16.04 -40.06
CA MET A 1 20.38 16.88 -38.96
C MET A 1 18.89 17.11 -39.17
N SER A 2 18.06 16.06 -39.25
CA SER A 2 16.61 16.18 -39.52
C SER A 2 15.72 15.43 -38.52
N GLY A 3 16.28 14.99 -37.38
CA GLY A 3 15.56 14.20 -36.36
C GLY A 3 15.31 14.91 -35.02
N ALA A 4 15.74 16.17 -34.86
CA ALA A 4 15.70 16.86 -33.56
C ALA A 4 14.36 17.54 -33.25
N PHE A 5 13.60 17.97 -34.27
CA PHE A 5 12.33 18.65 -34.05
C PHE A 5 11.15 17.72 -34.27
N ARG A 6 10.17 17.76 -33.37
CA ARG A 6 8.90 17.03 -33.53
C ARG A 6 7.74 18.02 -33.45
N LYS A 7 6.66 17.73 -34.19
CA LYS A 7 5.46 18.57 -34.22
C LYS A 7 4.31 17.88 -33.48
N ILE A 8 3.62 18.64 -32.64
CA ILE A 8 2.39 18.22 -31.98
C ILE A 8 1.23 19.03 -32.57
N PRO A 9 0.25 18.38 -33.24
CA PRO A 9 -0.93 19.08 -33.75
C PRO A 9 -1.86 19.46 -32.59
N LEU A 10 -2.03 20.75 -32.34
CA LEU A 10 -2.74 21.26 -31.16
C LEU A 10 -4.26 21.03 -31.24
N ALA A 11 -4.86 21.21 -32.41
CA ALA A 11 -6.30 21.00 -32.62
C ALA A 11 -6.81 19.59 -32.26
N LYS A 12 -5.91 18.58 -32.20
CA LYS A 12 -6.26 17.22 -31.79
C LYS A 12 -6.46 17.08 -30.27
N PHE A 13 -5.77 17.92 -29.49
CA PHE A 13 -5.71 17.81 -28.03
C PHE A 13 -6.43 18.98 -27.34
N PHE A 14 -6.62 20.09 -28.05
CA PHE A 14 -7.29 21.30 -27.58
C PHE A 14 -8.51 21.59 -28.49
N PRO A 15 -9.64 20.88 -28.30
CA PRO A 15 -10.81 21.00 -29.18
C PRO A 15 -11.46 22.38 -29.10
N ASP A 16 -11.36 23.07 -27.97
CA ASP A 16 -11.90 24.41 -27.74
C ASP A 16 -10.94 25.54 -28.21
N GLY A 17 -9.83 25.18 -28.83
CA GLY A 17 -8.76 26.09 -29.22
C GLY A 17 -7.59 26.10 -28.24
N PHE A 18 -6.43 26.56 -28.72
CA PHE A 18 -5.21 26.72 -27.92
C PHE A 18 -4.73 28.17 -27.99
N ASP A 19 -4.44 28.75 -26.83
CA ASP A 19 -3.82 30.06 -26.69
C ASP A 19 -2.45 29.95 -26.00
N LYS A 20 -1.39 30.17 -26.77
CA LYS A 20 0.00 30.17 -26.24
C LYS A 20 0.26 31.27 -25.20
N THR A 21 -0.61 32.26 -25.08
CA THR A 21 -0.51 33.32 -24.07
C THR A 21 -1.25 32.97 -22.78
N ASP A 22 -2.14 31.97 -22.79
CA ASP A 22 -2.77 31.44 -21.58
C ASP A 22 -1.82 30.46 -20.87
N PRO A 23 -1.39 30.74 -19.62
CA PRO A 23 -0.56 29.82 -18.86
C PRO A 23 -1.19 28.43 -18.65
N LYS A 24 -2.52 28.31 -18.65
CA LYS A 24 -3.20 27.01 -18.46
C LYS A 24 -3.02 26.11 -19.67
N ASP A 25 -3.24 26.64 -20.87
CA ASP A 25 -3.07 25.91 -22.12
C ASP A 25 -1.62 25.45 -22.29
N MET A 26 -0.66 26.32 -21.99
CA MET A 26 0.77 25.97 -21.99
C MET A 26 1.09 24.86 -20.99
N MET A 27 0.52 24.89 -19.79
CA MET A 27 0.69 23.82 -18.79
C MET A 27 0.10 22.49 -19.25
N GLN A 28 -1.09 22.50 -19.85
CA GLN A 28 -1.69 21.30 -20.45
C GLN A 28 -0.85 20.75 -21.60
N LEU A 29 -0.22 21.61 -22.40
CA LEU A 29 0.73 21.18 -23.42
C LEU A 29 1.97 20.52 -22.80
N THR A 30 2.52 21.09 -21.72
CA THR A 30 3.61 20.46 -20.96
C THR A 30 3.19 19.07 -20.46
N VAL A 31 1.99 18.95 -19.87
CA VAL A 31 1.43 17.67 -19.39
C VAL A 31 1.34 16.66 -20.53
N LEU A 32 0.80 17.05 -21.68
CA LEU A 32 0.71 16.20 -22.86
C LEU A 32 2.09 15.67 -23.30
N ILE A 33 3.12 16.52 -23.25
CA ILE A 33 4.50 16.12 -23.58
C ILE A 33 5.03 15.12 -22.54
N GLN A 34 4.77 15.34 -21.25
CA GLN A 34 5.19 14.42 -20.20
C GLN A 34 4.48 13.06 -20.29
N GLU A 35 3.19 13.05 -20.59
CA GLU A 35 2.41 11.82 -20.82
C GLU A 35 2.93 11.03 -22.04
N LYS A 36 3.35 11.75 -23.10
CA LYS A 36 4.00 11.11 -24.25
C LYS A 36 5.36 10.54 -23.89
N ALA A 37 6.18 11.26 -23.13
CA ALA A 37 7.49 10.81 -22.68
C ALA A 37 7.39 9.55 -21.81
N ALA A 38 6.38 9.48 -20.92
CA ALA A 38 6.15 8.30 -20.09
C ALA A 38 5.79 7.05 -20.91
N LYS A 39 5.13 7.21 -22.06
CA LYS A 39 4.75 6.09 -22.95
C LYS A 39 5.79 5.78 -24.02
N ASN A 40 6.65 6.74 -24.35
CA ASN A 40 7.64 6.62 -25.39
C ASN A 40 8.90 7.43 -25.03
N HIS A 41 9.96 6.70 -24.69
CA HIS A 41 11.28 7.23 -24.33
C HIS A 41 11.90 8.15 -25.39
N GLU A 42 11.47 8.09 -26.66
CA GLU A 42 11.93 9.04 -27.68
C GLU A 42 11.53 10.50 -27.42
N TYR A 43 10.51 10.73 -26.60
CA TYR A 43 10.08 12.06 -26.17
C TYR A 43 10.70 12.45 -24.81
N GLU A 44 11.50 11.57 -24.21
CA GLU A 44 12.22 11.88 -22.99
C GLU A 44 13.24 13.00 -23.26
N GLY A 45 13.28 14.00 -22.38
CA GLY A 45 14.14 15.16 -22.55
C GLY A 45 13.68 16.17 -23.61
N TYR A 46 12.49 16.01 -24.20
CA TYR A 46 11.92 17.04 -25.07
C TYR A 46 11.11 18.08 -24.29
N SER A 47 11.16 19.33 -24.74
CA SER A 47 10.39 20.45 -24.22
C SER A 47 9.82 21.31 -25.36
N VAL A 48 8.93 22.25 -25.03
CA VAL A 48 8.39 23.17 -26.04
C VAL A 48 9.50 24.10 -26.53
N TYR A 49 9.77 24.04 -27.84
CA TYR A 49 10.74 24.89 -28.51
C TYR A 49 10.10 26.20 -28.99
N SER A 50 8.93 26.09 -29.62
CA SER A 50 8.10 27.22 -30.04
C SER A 50 6.68 26.75 -30.39
N VAL A 51 5.74 27.70 -30.46
CA VAL A 51 4.38 27.46 -30.98
C VAL A 51 4.20 28.29 -32.23
N ASP A 52 3.65 27.68 -33.29
CA ASP A 52 3.46 28.40 -34.56
C ASP A 52 2.56 29.64 -34.38
N PRO A 53 2.70 30.69 -35.21
CA PRO A 53 1.94 31.92 -35.05
C PRO A 53 0.42 31.76 -35.07
N ASN A 54 -0.08 30.66 -35.67
CA ASN A 54 -1.50 30.37 -35.81
C ASN A 54 -2.02 29.35 -34.77
N ASN A 55 -1.21 28.97 -33.76
CA ASN A 55 -1.55 28.02 -32.70
C ASN A 55 -2.07 26.65 -33.21
N ARG A 56 -1.61 26.20 -34.38
CA ARG A 56 -1.94 24.90 -34.97
C ARG A 56 -0.98 23.80 -34.55
N TYR A 57 0.28 24.15 -34.33
CA TYR A 57 1.33 23.18 -34.00
C TYR A 57 2.25 23.72 -32.90
N ALA A 58 2.51 22.88 -31.91
CA ALA A 58 3.68 23.05 -31.05
C ALA A 58 4.88 22.31 -31.65
N ILE A 59 6.01 22.98 -31.70
CA ILE A 59 7.30 22.39 -32.07
C ILE A 59 8.02 22.07 -30.76
N ILE A 60 8.41 20.81 -30.60
CA ILE A 60 9.21 20.36 -29.47
C ILE A 60 10.61 19.97 -29.94
N ALA A 61 11.59 20.15 -29.06
CA ALA A 61 12.99 19.81 -29.30
C ALA A 61 13.63 19.25 -28.01
N PRO A 62 14.76 18.55 -28.12
CA PRO A 62 15.61 18.23 -26.97
C PRO A 62 15.89 19.48 -26.13
N MET A 63 15.81 19.34 -24.81
CA MET A 63 15.89 20.47 -23.88
C MET A 63 17.26 21.17 -23.85
N ASP A 64 18.30 20.51 -24.36
CA ASP A 64 19.63 21.09 -24.53
C ASP A 64 19.71 22.06 -25.73
N MET A 65 18.73 22.04 -26.64
CA MET A 65 18.65 22.96 -27.77
C MET A 65 18.13 24.35 -27.32
N ASP A 66 18.76 25.42 -27.81
CA ASP A 66 18.35 26.81 -27.52
C ASP A 66 17.05 27.15 -28.28
N SER A 67 15.98 27.56 -27.57
CA SER A 67 14.68 27.88 -28.17
C SER A 67 14.75 29.09 -29.11
N ALA A 68 14.09 29.02 -30.27
CA ALA A 68 14.10 30.08 -31.29
C ALA A 68 13.43 31.39 -30.84
N ASP A 69 12.55 31.34 -29.82
CA ASP A 69 11.76 32.49 -29.38
C ASP A 69 12.54 33.47 -28.46
N LEU A 70 13.86 33.32 -28.33
CA LEU A 70 14.70 34.22 -27.53
C LEU A 70 15.49 35.18 -28.43
N ASN A 71 14.93 36.36 -28.64
CA ASN A 71 15.72 37.57 -28.90
C ASN A 71 16.53 37.82 -27.62
N ASP A 72 17.78 37.34 -27.55
CA ASP A 72 18.45 37.18 -26.26
C ASP A 72 18.87 38.51 -25.62
N GLY A 73 18.79 39.64 -26.34
CA GLY A 73 19.17 40.94 -25.83
C GLY A 73 20.59 40.95 -25.27
N THR A 74 21.45 40.03 -25.70
CA THR A 74 22.79 39.86 -25.13
C THR A 74 23.74 40.87 -25.75
N ILE A 75 24.50 41.57 -24.90
CA ILE A 75 25.60 42.44 -25.31
C ILE A 75 26.92 41.85 -24.81
N GLY A 76 27.97 42.03 -25.62
CA GLY A 76 29.32 41.59 -25.29
C GLY A 76 30.26 42.77 -25.08
N LEU A 77 30.92 42.81 -23.93
CA LEU A 77 31.94 43.81 -23.60
C LEU A 77 33.32 43.16 -23.63
N LYS A 78 34.20 43.63 -24.50
CA LYS A 78 35.61 43.20 -24.52
C LYS A 78 36.41 44.01 -23.52
N LEU A 79 37.02 43.32 -22.57
CA LEU A 79 37.83 43.89 -21.49
C LEU A 79 39.19 43.17 -21.42
N SER A 80 40.14 43.74 -20.67
CA SER A 80 41.42 43.08 -20.44
C SER A 80 41.24 41.84 -19.55
N ALA A 81 42.06 40.81 -19.78
CA ALA A 81 42.01 39.59 -18.98
C ALA A 81 42.31 39.82 -17.49
N SER A 82 43.08 40.86 -17.16
CA SER A 82 43.36 41.29 -15.78
C SER A 82 42.12 41.82 -15.05
N GLU A 83 41.20 42.48 -15.76
CA GLU A 83 39.95 42.98 -15.16
C GLU A 83 38.98 41.84 -14.81
N CYS A 84 39.16 40.66 -15.42
CA CYS A 84 38.32 39.49 -15.21
C CYS A 84 39.04 38.37 -14.44
N SER A 85 40.23 38.63 -13.87
CA SER A 85 41.08 37.60 -13.28
C SER A 85 40.62 37.19 -11.88
N GLY A 86 39.87 36.09 -11.82
CA GLY A 86 39.47 35.44 -10.58
C GLY A 86 38.17 35.97 -9.97
N PRO A 87 37.61 35.27 -8.96
CA PRO A 87 36.25 35.54 -8.48
C PRO A 87 36.05 36.92 -7.86
N ALA A 88 37.07 37.48 -7.19
CA ALA A 88 36.97 38.78 -6.54
C ALA A 88 36.91 39.94 -7.56
N ALA A 89 37.77 39.89 -8.59
CA ALA A 89 37.77 40.88 -9.67
C ALA A 89 36.46 40.82 -10.47
N GLN A 90 36.00 39.61 -10.79
CA GLN A 90 34.70 39.40 -11.44
C GLN A 90 33.56 40.00 -10.62
N LYS A 91 33.53 39.78 -9.30
CA LYS A 91 32.49 40.33 -8.43
C LYS A 91 32.46 41.86 -8.46
N HIS A 92 33.61 42.51 -8.30
CA HIS A 92 33.70 43.97 -8.38
C HIS A 92 33.23 44.49 -9.74
N LEU A 93 33.65 43.84 -10.82
CA LEU A 93 33.25 44.22 -12.17
C LEU A 93 31.75 44.02 -12.44
N VAL A 94 31.14 42.97 -11.89
CA VAL A 94 29.69 42.75 -11.97
C VAL A 94 28.95 43.86 -11.24
N ASP A 95 29.36 44.16 -9.99
CA ASP A 95 28.76 45.23 -9.20
C ASP A 95 28.89 46.57 -9.94
N ASP A 96 30.05 46.88 -10.53
CA ASP A 96 30.26 48.11 -11.30
C ASP A 96 29.41 48.18 -12.58
N LEU A 97 29.30 47.08 -13.33
CA LEU A 97 28.58 47.05 -14.60
C LEU A 97 27.07 47.10 -14.41
N GLU A 98 26.52 46.33 -13.46
CA GLU A 98 25.07 46.26 -13.24
C GLU A 98 24.51 47.54 -12.59
N HIS A 99 25.34 48.37 -11.94
CA HIS A 99 24.92 49.67 -11.39
C HIS A 99 25.12 50.87 -12.35
N GLN A 100 25.74 50.66 -13.51
CA GLN A 100 25.87 51.72 -14.52
C GLN A 100 24.53 51.99 -15.19
N GLN A 101 24.10 53.26 -15.21
CA GLN A 101 22.82 53.67 -15.81
C GLN A 101 22.64 53.23 -17.27
N LYS A 102 23.72 53.15 -18.05
CA LYS A 102 23.68 52.68 -19.45
C LYS A 102 23.38 51.17 -19.60
N TYR A 103 23.50 50.40 -18.53
CA TYR A 103 23.25 48.96 -18.48
C TYR A 103 22.10 48.62 -17.51
N GLU A 104 21.24 49.59 -17.21
CA GLU A 104 20.05 49.35 -16.40
C GLU A 104 19.18 48.22 -17.00
N GLY A 105 18.81 47.24 -16.18
CA GLY A 105 18.07 46.05 -16.62
C GLY A 105 18.91 44.94 -17.27
N TYR A 106 20.23 45.15 -17.42
CA TYR A 106 21.16 44.11 -17.85
C TYR A 106 21.83 43.45 -16.66
N SER A 107 22.06 42.15 -16.77
CA SER A 107 22.85 41.39 -15.80
C SER A 107 24.00 40.66 -16.48
N VAL A 108 25.16 40.59 -15.82
CA VAL A 108 26.30 39.80 -16.29
C VAL A 108 25.94 38.32 -16.21
N VAL A 109 26.06 37.60 -17.33
CA VAL A 109 25.67 36.19 -17.45
C VAL A 109 26.85 35.27 -17.79
N ASP A 110 27.99 35.81 -18.21
CA ASP A 110 29.20 35.01 -18.44
C ASP A 110 30.48 35.83 -18.53
N PHE A 111 31.61 35.15 -18.26
CA PHE A 111 32.97 35.60 -18.53
C PHE A 111 33.65 34.58 -19.43
N VAL A 112 33.94 34.96 -20.68
CA VAL A 112 34.57 34.11 -21.69
C VAL A 112 35.98 34.62 -21.96
N ARG A 113 36.99 33.80 -21.64
CA ARG A 113 38.37 34.13 -21.96
C ARG A 113 38.60 33.91 -23.47
N ILE A 114 38.88 34.98 -24.21
CA ILE A 114 39.19 34.91 -25.64
C ILE A 114 40.67 34.60 -25.85
N SER A 115 41.54 35.25 -25.08
CA SER A 115 42.99 35.07 -25.20
C SER A 115 43.68 35.21 -23.83
N SER A 116 45.02 35.12 -23.81
CA SER A 116 45.78 35.40 -22.59
C SER A 116 45.58 36.83 -22.09
N LYS A 117 45.20 37.77 -22.97
CA LYS A 117 45.09 39.21 -22.70
C LYS A 117 43.67 39.77 -22.74
N GLU A 118 42.70 39.04 -23.28
CA GLU A 118 41.34 39.53 -23.50
C GLU A 118 40.29 38.62 -22.88
N CYS A 119 39.27 39.24 -22.29
CA CYS A 119 38.08 38.59 -21.77
C CYS A 119 36.84 39.26 -22.37
N LEU A 120 35.84 38.45 -22.70
CA LEU A 120 34.52 38.89 -23.12
C LEU A 120 33.54 38.70 -21.96
N VAL A 121 32.95 39.80 -21.51
CA VAL A 121 31.87 39.79 -20.53
C VAL A 121 30.55 39.83 -21.28
N LEU A 122 29.71 38.83 -21.07
CA LEU A 122 28.37 38.78 -21.66
C LEU A 122 27.37 39.34 -20.64
N MET A 123 26.55 40.28 -21.07
CA MET A 123 25.43 40.80 -20.30
C MET A 123 24.13 40.54 -21.04
N GLN A 124 23.10 40.15 -20.32
CA GLN A 124 21.79 39.83 -20.86
C GLN A 124 20.73 40.69 -20.20
N GLN A 125 19.75 41.16 -20.97
CA GLN A 125 18.58 41.82 -20.40
C GLN A 125 17.69 40.77 -19.71
N LEU A 126 17.50 40.90 -18.39
CA LEU A 126 16.72 39.95 -17.58
C LEU A 126 15.60 40.68 -16.83
N ASP A 127 14.39 40.11 -16.86
CA ASP A 127 13.30 40.58 -16.01
C ASP A 127 13.59 40.32 -14.52
N GLU A 128 13.04 41.15 -13.63
CA GLU A 128 13.30 41.08 -12.18
C GLU A 128 13.08 39.68 -11.61
N LYS A 129 12.02 38.99 -12.06
CA LYS A 129 11.67 37.65 -11.59
C LYS A 129 12.70 36.61 -12.06
N THR A 130 13.22 36.74 -13.27
CA THR A 130 14.30 35.89 -13.81
C THR A 130 15.63 36.15 -13.09
N THR A 131 15.95 37.40 -12.79
CA THR A 131 17.13 37.77 -11.99
C THR A 131 17.07 37.18 -10.58
N ALA A 132 15.93 37.31 -9.89
CA ALA A 132 15.70 36.73 -8.57
C ALA A 132 15.78 35.18 -8.60
N ALA A 133 15.15 34.55 -9.60
CA ALA A 133 15.21 33.09 -9.77
C ALA A 133 16.66 32.60 -9.93
N ARG A 134 17.46 33.27 -10.77
CA ARG A 134 18.88 32.96 -10.96
C ARG A 134 19.67 33.04 -9.66
N GLN A 135 19.47 34.11 -8.89
CA GLN A 135 20.14 34.29 -7.60
C GLN A 135 19.80 33.14 -6.64
N ILE A 136 18.53 32.76 -6.54
CA ILE A 136 18.09 31.66 -5.68
C ILE A 136 18.71 30.34 -6.13
N PHE A 137 18.67 30.00 -7.42
CA PHE A 137 19.27 28.76 -7.91
C PHE A 137 20.78 28.71 -7.68
N ALA A 138 21.50 29.79 -8.03
CA ALA A 138 22.95 29.88 -7.88
C ALA A 138 23.36 29.77 -6.40
N ALA A 139 22.68 30.50 -5.50
CA ALA A 139 23.03 30.56 -4.08
C ALA A 139 22.54 29.36 -3.27
N ASN A 140 21.32 28.86 -3.50
CA ASN A 140 20.69 27.86 -2.64
C ASN A 140 20.92 26.43 -3.14
N VAL A 141 20.95 26.22 -4.46
CA VAL A 141 21.12 24.88 -5.04
C VAL A 141 22.58 24.58 -5.32
N PHE A 142 23.24 25.40 -6.13
CA PHE A 142 24.57 25.08 -6.68
C PHE A 142 25.75 25.65 -5.90
N LYS A 143 25.51 26.66 -5.04
CA LYS A 143 26.56 27.37 -4.27
C LYS A 143 27.63 27.99 -5.19
N ILE A 144 27.19 28.58 -6.30
CA ILE A 144 28.04 29.25 -7.29
C ILE A 144 27.69 30.74 -7.42
N GLN A 145 28.53 31.50 -8.10
CA GLN A 145 28.22 32.88 -8.46
C GLN A 145 27.13 32.94 -9.55
N PRO A 146 26.22 33.94 -9.53
CA PRO A 146 25.11 34.03 -10.49
C PRO A 146 25.53 34.06 -11.97
N TRP A 147 26.69 34.64 -12.30
CA TRP A 147 27.24 34.68 -13.67
C TRP A 147 27.87 33.36 -14.15
N ASN A 148 27.85 32.31 -13.31
CA ASN A 148 28.18 30.94 -13.72
C ASN A 148 26.92 30.10 -14.01
N LEU A 149 25.74 30.71 -13.94
CA LEU A 149 24.45 30.10 -14.24
C LEU A 149 23.73 30.96 -15.29
N ARG A 150 23.63 30.45 -16.52
CA ARG A 150 22.76 31.08 -17.51
C ARG A 150 21.32 30.69 -17.23
N ILE A 151 20.41 31.65 -17.37
CA ILE A 151 18.97 31.46 -17.22
C ILE A 151 18.26 32.10 -18.41
N SER A 152 17.24 31.45 -18.94
CA SER A 152 16.36 32.04 -19.93
C SER A 152 14.91 31.64 -19.69
N ARG A 153 13.97 32.47 -20.11
CA ARG A 153 12.54 32.12 -20.12
C ARG A 153 12.30 31.01 -21.14
N THR A 154 11.35 30.14 -20.84
CA THR A 154 10.84 29.14 -21.79
C THR A 154 9.46 29.56 -22.29
N PRO A 155 9.01 29.07 -23.46
CA PRO A 155 7.65 29.32 -23.94
C PRO A 155 6.57 28.89 -22.93
N GLU A 156 6.89 27.87 -22.11
CA GLU A 156 6.01 27.33 -21.07
C GLU A 156 5.91 28.21 -19.82
N ASN A 157 6.43 29.45 -19.84
CA ASN A 157 6.51 30.39 -18.70
C ASN A 157 7.37 29.89 -17.52
N GLY A 158 8.24 28.91 -17.79
CA GLY A 158 9.24 28.40 -16.87
C GLY A 158 10.61 29.02 -17.09
N TRP A 159 11.66 28.26 -16.77
CA TRP A 159 13.04 28.65 -17.00
C TRP A 159 13.89 27.51 -17.54
N ARG A 160 14.83 27.85 -18.41
CA ARG A 160 15.93 26.98 -18.80
C ARG A 160 17.19 27.49 -18.11
N LEU A 161 17.85 26.59 -17.40
CA LEU A 161 19.11 26.83 -16.73
C LEU A 161 20.22 26.09 -17.48
N LYS A 162 21.38 26.72 -17.62
CA LYS A 162 22.58 26.09 -18.15
C LYS A 162 23.76 26.38 -17.23
N LEU A 163 24.30 25.32 -16.64
CA LEU A 163 25.48 25.39 -15.78
C LEU A 163 26.72 25.64 -16.65
N LYS A 164 27.61 26.52 -16.18
CA LYS A 164 28.90 26.74 -16.85
C LYS A 164 29.80 25.52 -16.70
N GLU A 165 30.32 25.03 -17.82
CA GLU A 165 31.24 23.90 -17.87
C GLU A 165 32.46 24.12 -16.96
N GLY A 166 32.84 23.08 -16.23
CA GLY A 166 33.98 23.11 -15.32
C GLY A 166 33.78 23.86 -14.00
N VAL A 167 32.62 24.50 -13.76
CA VAL A 167 32.32 25.17 -12.48
C VAL A 167 31.64 24.21 -11.50
N VAL A 168 30.56 23.56 -11.93
CA VAL A 168 29.81 22.59 -11.13
C VAL A 168 29.17 21.55 -12.06
N THR A 169 29.19 20.30 -11.63
CA THR A 169 28.52 19.19 -12.33
C THR A 169 27.21 18.87 -11.61
N TYR A 170 26.12 18.77 -12.37
CA TYR A 170 24.84 18.37 -11.80
C TYR A 170 24.90 16.93 -11.30
N GLN A 171 24.40 16.70 -10.08
CA GLN A 171 24.33 15.38 -9.45
C GLN A 171 22.99 15.24 -8.75
N ALA A 172 22.17 14.28 -9.18
CA ALA A 172 20.81 14.07 -8.68
C ALA A 172 20.77 13.94 -7.15
N SER A 173 21.63 13.08 -6.59
CA SER A 173 21.72 12.82 -5.14
C SER A 173 22.06 14.07 -4.30
N ALA A 174 22.81 15.02 -4.85
CA ALA A 174 23.23 16.22 -4.14
C ALA A 174 22.29 17.42 -4.36
N HIS A 175 21.59 17.46 -5.49
CA HIS A 175 20.89 18.66 -5.96
C HIS A 175 19.38 18.50 -6.08
N ASP A 176 18.81 17.32 -6.36
CA ASP A 176 17.38 17.19 -6.71
C ASP A 176 16.46 17.76 -5.63
N LYS A 177 16.72 17.44 -4.35
CA LYS A 177 15.92 17.94 -3.23
C LYS A 177 15.96 19.47 -3.14
N LYS A 178 17.15 20.06 -3.15
CA LYS A 178 17.34 21.52 -3.07
C LYS A 178 16.77 22.22 -4.30
N MET A 179 16.93 21.60 -5.47
CA MET A 179 16.40 22.10 -6.73
C MET A 179 14.88 22.13 -6.68
N GLN A 180 14.25 21.05 -6.21
CA GLN A 180 12.80 20.97 -6.07
C GLN A 180 12.25 22.00 -5.08
N GLU A 181 12.92 22.19 -3.93
CA GLU A 181 12.58 23.23 -2.94
C GLU A 181 12.70 24.64 -3.55
N ALA A 182 13.76 24.92 -4.30
CA ALA A 182 13.95 26.21 -4.98
C ALA A 182 12.89 26.46 -6.06
N VAL A 183 12.56 25.45 -6.86
CA VAL A 183 11.52 25.54 -7.90
C VAL A 183 10.16 25.91 -7.31
N GLU A 184 9.76 25.28 -6.21
CA GLU A 184 8.49 25.58 -5.55
C GLU A 184 8.51 26.93 -4.82
N SER A 185 9.68 27.37 -4.34
CA SER A 185 9.85 28.69 -3.70
C SER A 185 9.80 29.84 -4.71
N ILE A 186 10.35 29.69 -5.91
CA ILE A 186 10.35 30.71 -6.96
C ILE A 186 9.00 30.74 -7.69
N GLY A 187 8.44 29.56 -7.92
CA GLY A 187 7.17 29.35 -8.60
C GLY A 187 6.03 29.18 -7.60
N LYS A 188 5.42 27.99 -7.63
CA LYS A 188 4.38 27.54 -6.70
C LYS A 188 4.55 26.05 -6.42
N LYS A 189 3.90 25.55 -5.37
CA LYS A 189 3.79 24.10 -5.10
C LYS A 189 3.29 23.37 -6.35
N GLY A 190 3.96 22.27 -6.73
CA GLY A 190 3.65 21.51 -7.94
C GLY A 190 4.48 21.88 -9.17
N TRP A 191 5.17 23.02 -9.16
CA TRP A 191 6.21 23.29 -10.16
C TRP A 191 7.32 22.24 -10.04
N PHE A 192 7.94 21.88 -11.16
CA PHE A 192 8.91 20.80 -11.22
C PHE A 192 10.05 21.11 -12.17
N PHE A 193 11.06 20.25 -12.18
CA PHE A 193 12.19 20.40 -13.08
C PHE A 193 12.58 19.06 -13.71
N LYS A 194 13.32 19.14 -14.82
CA LYS A 194 14.05 18.03 -15.42
C LYS A 194 15.47 18.47 -15.71
N ALA A 195 16.44 17.65 -15.31
CA ALA A 195 17.86 17.93 -15.52
C ALA A 195 18.47 16.90 -16.47
N ASN A 196 19.36 17.34 -17.35
CA ASN A 196 20.29 16.47 -18.07
C ASN A 196 21.67 16.64 -17.41
N PRO A 197 22.14 15.64 -16.63
CA PRO A 197 23.43 15.72 -15.96
C PRO A 197 24.63 15.82 -16.92
N GLU A 198 24.52 15.27 -18.13
CA GLU A 198 25.60 15.27 -19.12
C GLU A 198 25.82 16.65 -19.73
N THR A 199 24.72 17.36 -20.05
CA THR A 199 24.79 18.69 -20.67
C THR A 199 24.75 19.84 -19.66
N GLY A 200 24.42 19.55 -18.40
CA GLY A 200 24.25 20.56 -17.35
C GLY A 200 23.04 21.48 -17.60
N VAL A 201 22.11 21.08 -18.47
CA VAL A 201 20.89 21.82 -18.79
C VAL A 201 19.76 21.35 -17.89
N ILE A 202 19.03 22.31 -17.31
CA ILE A 202 17.92 22.03 -16.40
C ILE A 202 16.72 22.87 -16.83
N MET A 203 15.60 22.21 -17.07
CA MET A 203 14.34 22.84 -17.40
C MET A 203 13.44 22.91 -16.16
N VAL A 204 12.87 24.06 -15.90
CA VAL A 204 11.91 24.31 -14.83
C VAL A 204 10.56 24.59 -15.48
N TYR A 205 9.53 23.88 -15.04
CA TYR A 205 8.19 23.91 -15.62
C TYR A 205 7.16 24.38 -14.59
N PRO A 206 6.25 25.27 -14.99
CA PRO A 206 5.02 25.49 -14.23
C PRO A 206 4.19 24.21 -14.20
N GLY A 207 3.55 23.95 -13.06
CA GLY A 207 2.72 22.77 -12.88
C GLY A 207 1.81 22.89 -11.67
N THR A 208 0.89 21.96 -11.55
CA THR A 208 0.05 21.74 -10.37
C THR A 208 0.58 20.55 -9.56
N PRO A 209 0.31 20.51 -8.25
CA PRO A 209 0.63 19.33 -7.44
C PRO A 209 -0.01 18.08 -8.05
N PRO A 210 0.69 16.94 -8.11
CA PRO A 210 0.09 15.69 -8.54
C PRO A 210 -1.12 15.33 -7.69
N THR A 211 -2.14 14.79 -8.34
CA THR A 211 -3.39 14.36 -7.71
C THR A 211 -3.94 13.13 -8.40
N PHE A 212 -5.06 12.62 -7.89
CA PHE A 212 -5.78 11.48 -8.47
C PHE A 212 -7.16 11.90 -8.97
N PRO A 213 -7.72 11.19 -9.97
CA PRO A 213 -9.16 11.17 -10.17
C PRO A 213 -9.88 10.78 -8.88
N LYS A 214 -11.11 11.27 -8.68
CA LYS A 214 -11.92 10.96 -7.47
C LYS A 214 -12.08 9.44 -7.27
N VAL A 215 -12.31 8.73 -8.37
CA VAL A 215 -12.48 7.28 -8.44
C VAL A 215 -11.66 6.78 -9.62
N ILE A 216 -11.01 5.63 -9.46
CA ILE A 216 -10.25 4.96 -10.52
C ILE A 216 -10.88 3.60 -10.73
N SER A 217 -11.61 3.47 -11.84
CA SER A 217 -12.19 2.20 -12.26
C SER A 217 -11.11 1.19 -12.63
N LEU A 218 -11.40 -0.10 -12.46
CA LEU A 218 -10.54 -1.19 -12.88
C LEU A 218 -10.57 -1.29 -14.42
N PRO A 219 -9.50 -0.91 -15.14
CA PRO A 219 -9.47 -0.89 -16.60
C PRO A 219 -9.56 -2.29 -17.18
N LYS A 220 -10.24 -2.40 -18.33
CA LYS A 220 -10.43 -3.67 -19.05
C LYS A 220 -9.11 -4.32 -19.45
N GLU A 221 -8.12 -3.50 -19.78
CA GLU A 221 -6.80 -3.92 -20.22
C GLU A 221 -6.03 -4.69 -19.14
N LEU A 222 -6.30 -4.43 -17.85
CA LEU A 222 -5.61 -5.10 -16.74
C LEU A 222 -6.07 -6.53 -16.51
N TRP A 223 -7.26 -6.90 -16.98
CA TRP A 223 -7.84 -8.23 -16.76
C TRP A 223 -8.17 -9.00 -18.05
N ASP A 224 -8.16 -8.36 -19.22
CA ASP A 224 -8.25 -9.05 -20.51
C ASP A 224 -6.97 -9.83 -20.87
N LYS A 225 -5.81 -9.39 -20.37
CA LYS A 225 -4.50 -10.03 -20.59
C LYS A 225 -3.78 -10.17 -19.25
N PRO A 226 -4.28 -11.04 -18.37
CA PRO A 226 -3.77 -11.09 -17.03
C PRO A 226 -2.37 -11.69 -17.01
N ASP A 227 -1.55 -11.18 -16.09
CA ASP A 227 -0.18 -11.62 -15.90
C ASP A 227 -0.04 -12.15 -14.47
N MET A 228 0.25 -13.45 -14.35
CA MET A 228 0.51 -14.13 -13.07
C MET A 228 1.64 -13.47 -12.26
N ARG A 229 2.53 -12.75 -12.95
CA ARG A 229 3.59 -12.00 -12.30
C ARG A 229 3.07 -10.71 -11.68
N HIS A 230 2.15 -9.99 -12.31
CA HIS A 230 1.78 -8.63 -11.93
C HIS A 230 0.33 -8.53 -11.46
N ILE A 231 0.15 -8.46 -10.13
CA ILE A 231 -1.17 -8.35 -9.51
C ILE A 231 -1.50 -6.90 -9.22
N TYR A 232 -2.40 -6.34 -10.01
CA TYR A 232 -2.78 -4.93 -9.94
C TYR A 232 -3.74 -4.64 -8.79
N PHE A 233 -3.52 -3.52 -8.09
CA PHE A 233 -4.36 -3.08 -6.97
C PHE A 233 -4.71 -1.59 -6.97
N GLY A 234 -4.05 -0.78 -7.79
CA GLY A 234 -4.23 0.68 -7.80
C GLY A 234 -3.50 1.39 -8.93
N MET A 235 -3.52 2.72 -8.88
CA MET A 235 -2.68 3.61 -9.68
C MET A 235 -1.71 4.35 -8.76
N LYS A 236 -0.44 4.49 -9.15
CA LYS A 236 0.54 5.30 -8.45
C LYS A 236 0.20 6.79 -8.60
N LEU A 237 0.60 7.61 -7.63
CA LEU A 237 0.50 9.06 -7.78
C LEU A 237 1.33 9.47 -9.00
N PRO A 238 0.79 10.26 -9.94
CA PRO A 238 1.55 10.69 -11.11
C PRO A 238 2.80 11.47 -10.71
N ASP A 239 3.83 11.41 -11.55
CA ASP A 239 4.98 12.32 -11.41
C ASP A 239 4.53 13.76 -11.62
N LYS A 240 5.32 14.73 -11.15
CA LYS A 240 5.03 16.14 -11.40
C LYS A 240 4.99 16.43 -12.90
N GLY A 241 3.94 17.14 -13.33
CA GLY A 241 3.69 17.41 -14.74
C GLY A 241 2.99 16.27 -15.49
N ARG A 242 2.54 15.21 -14.81
CA ARG A 242 1.67 14.16 -15.37
C ARG A 242 0.29 14.18 -14.72
N GLU A 243 -0.69 13.60 -15.40
CA GLU A 243 -2.05 13.40 -14.91
C GLU A 243 -2.35 11.92 -14.66
N THR A 244 -1.70 11.02 -15.40
CA THR A 244 -1.89 9.57 -15.27
C THR A 244 -0.65 8.95 -14.66
N GLY A 245 -0.83 8.26 -13.53
CA GLY A 245 0.23 7.49 -12.89
C GLY A 245 0.32 6.09 -13.45
N ASP A 246 1.45 5.43 -13.20
CA ASP A 246 1.64 4.04 -13.60
C ASP A 246 0.80 3.12 -12.72
N TRP A 247 0.47 1.91 -13.21
CA TRP A 247 -0.30 0.96 -12.41
C TRP A 247 0.50 0.46 -11.21
N ALA A 248 -0.14 0.48 -10.04
CA ALA A 248 0.37 -0.14 -8.84
C ALA A 248 0.07 -1.64 -8.89
N CYS A 249 1.12 -2.45 -8.96
CA CYS A 249 1.04 -3.90 -8.95
C CYS A 249 2.09 -4.52 -8.02
N VAL A 250 1.76 -5.71 -7.53
CA VAL A 250 2.70 -6.58 -6.83
C VAL A 250 3.30 -7.53 -7.84
N ASP A 251 4.63 -7.63 -7.86
CA ASP A 251 5.32 -8.68 -8.58
C ASP A 251 5.40 -9.93 -7.69
N PHE A 252 4.57 -10.94 -7.93
CA PHE A 252 4.53 -12.18 -7.13
C PHE A 252 5.80 -13.01 -7.23
N LYS A 253 6.58 -12.85 -8.31
CA LYS A 253 7.89 -13.49 -8.40
C LYS A 253 8.88 -12.88 -7.42
N GLU A 254 8.82 -11.57 -7.19
CA GLU A 254 9.73 -10.83 -6.32
C GLU A 254 9.21 -10.72 -4.86
N SER A 255 7.90 -10.64 -4.71
CA SER A 255 7.16 -10.45 -3.46
C SER A 255 6.02 -11.47 -3.34
N PRO A 256 6.28 -12.67 -2.78
CA PRO A 256 5.24 -13.70 -2.60
C PRO A 256 4.30 -13.38 -1.44
N GLY A 257 4.73 -12.52 -0.52
CA GLY A 257 4.06 -12.24 0.74
C GLY A 257 3.72 -10.76 0.86
N LEU A 258 2.47 -10.46 1.17
CA LEU A 258 1.97 -9.10 1.34
C LEU A 258 1.45 -8.89 2.75
N ILE A 259 1.71 -7.70 3.30
CA ILE A 259 1.00 -7.21 4.48
C ILE A 259 0.14 -6.02 4.11
N VAL A 260 -1.17 -6.14 4.33
CA VAL A 260 -2.11 -5.02 4.19
C VAL A 260 -2.52 -4.54 5.58
N ALA A 261 -1.87 -3.48 6.05
CA ALA A 261 -2.08 -2.97 7.40
C ALA A 261 -2.78 -1.62 7.38
N GLY A 262 -3.83 -1.42 8.18
CA GLY A 262 -4.48 -0.12 8.26
C GLY A 262 -5.82 -0.11 9.00
N LYS A 263 -6.22 1.07 9.47
CA LYS A 263 -7.49 1.27 10.17
C LYS A 263 -8.68 1.00 9.23
N SER A 264 -9.81 0.62 9.83
CA SER A 264 -11.09 0.50 9.11
C SER A 264 -11.48 1.82 8.42
N GLY A 265 -12.18 1.72 7.29
CA GLY A 265 -12.64 2.88 6.50
C GLY A 265 -11.62 3.48 5.52
N ASN A 266 -10.35 3.06 5.57
CA ASN A 266 -9.29 3.60 4.70
C ASN A 266 -9.10 2.87 3.36
N GLY A 267 -10.00 1.93 3.02
CA GLY A 267 -9.91 1.15 1.78
C GLY A 267 -9.17 -0.18 1.90
N LYS A 268 -8.89 -0.68 3.13
CA LYS A 268 -8.26 -2.00 3.36
C LYS A 268 -8.94 -3.12 2.57
N SER A 269 -10.26 -3.28 2.75
CA SER A 269 -11.05 -4.32 2.08
C SER A 269 -11.07 -4.15 0.55
N VAL A 270 -10.99 -2.92 0.04
CA VAL A 270 -10.91 -2.66 -1.41
C VAL A 270 -9.59 -3.20 -1.97
N ILE A 271 -8.47 -2.95 -1.28
CA ILE A 271 -7.16 -3.45 -1.70
C ILE A 271 -7.08 -4.98 -1.64
N ILE A 272 -7.61 -5.60 -0.58
CA ILE A 272 -7.66 -7.07 -0.46
C ILE A 272 -8.47 -7.66 -1.62
N ASN A 273 -9.67 -7.12 -1.89
CA ASN A 273 -10.51 -7.58 -2.99
C ASN A 273 -9.86 -7.37 -4.37
N ASN A 274 -9.14 -6.27 -4.59
CA ASN A 274 -8.39 -6.06 -5.83
C ASN A 274 -7.29 -7.10 -6.03
N ILE A 275 -6.56 -7.44 -4.97
CA ILE A 275 -5.49 -8.45 -5.03
C ILE A 275 -6.08 -9.83 -5.30
N ILE A 276 -7.17 -10.21 -4.61
CA ILE A 276 -7.88 -11.48 -4.83
C ILE A 276 -8.39 -11.55 -6.27
N TYR A 277 -9.11 -10.51 -6.73
CA TYR A 277 -9.64 -10.46 -8.08
C TYR A 277 -8.53 -10.60 -9.13
N SER A 278 -7.49 -9.78 -9.04
CA SER A 278 -6.36 -9.78 -9.98
C SER A 278 -5.64 -11.14 -10.00
N ALA A 279 -5.48 -11.80 -8.84
CA ALA A 279 -4.92 -13.14 -8.76
C ALA A 279 -5.83 -14.20 -9.42
N LEU A 280 -7.14 -14.17 -9.15
CA LEU A 280 -8.10 -15.10 -9.74
C LEU A 280 -8.16 -14.98 -11.28
N VAL A 281 -8.17 -13.74 -11.80
CA VAL A 281 -8.11 -13.46 -13.24
C VAL A 281 -6.81 -13.98 -13.84
N ALA A 282 -5.68 -13.85 -13.13
CA ALA A 282 -4.39 -14.38 -13.58
C ALA A 282 -4.31 -15.91 -13.57
N GLY A 283 -5.30 -16.61 -13.02
CA GLY A 283 -5.35 -18.06 -12.94
C GLY A 283 -4.86 -18.64 -11.62
N CYS A 284 -4.70 -17.82 -10.57
CA CYS A 284 -4.45 -18.33 -9.23
C CYS A 284 -5.68 -19.04 -8.70
N ASP A 285 -5.46 -20.13 -8.01
CA ASP A 285 -6.44 -20.69 -7.09
C ASP A 285 -6.43 -19.92 -5.76
N LEU A 286 -7.50 -20.03 -4.98
CA LEU A 286 -7.70 -19.22 -3.78
C LEU A 286 -7.88 -20.09 -2.53
N ALA A 287 -7.23 -19.70 -1.43
CA ALA A 287 -7.54 -20.14 -0.08
C ALA A 287 -7.82 -18.91 0.79
N LEU A 288 -8.80 -19.00 1.68
CA LEU A 288 -9.27 -17.87 2.50
C LEU A 288 -9.27 -18.22 3.98
N CYS A 289 -8.80 -17.29 4.81
CA CYS A 289 -8.97 -17.35 6.26
C CYS A 289 -9.47 -16.00 6.77
N ASP A 290 -10.51 -16.02 7.60
CA ASP A 290 -11.03 -14.84 8.29
C ASP A 290 -11.88 -15.31 9.47
N SER A 291 -12.29 -14.40 10.36
CA SER A 291 -13.27 -14.72 11.39
C SER A 291 -14.64 -15.01 10.81
N ILE A 292 -15.38 -15.87 11.52
CA ILE A 292 -16.77 -16.20 11.19
C ILE A 292 -17.68 -14.96 11.09
N LEU A 293 -17.39 -13.92 11.89
CA LEU A 293 -18.16 -12.67 11.92
C LEU A 293 -17.99 -11.83 10.65
N LYS A 294 -16.92 -12.07 9.87
CA LYS A 294 -16.60 -11.31 8.66
C LYS A 294 -16.68 -12.14 7.38
N ARG A 295 -17.05 -13.42 7.46
CA ARG A 295 -17.19 -14.32 6.30
C ARG A 295 -18.02 -13.75 5.13
N ASN A 296 -18.98 -12.86 5.43
CA ASN A 296 -19.82 -12.21 4.43
C ASN A 296 -19.04 -11.32 3.46
N ASP A 297 -17.93 -10.71 3.89
CA ASP A 297 -17.10 -9.83 3.06
C ASP A 297 -16.45 -10.59 1.88
N PHE A 298 -16.27 -11.90 2.04
CA PHE A 298 -15.64 -12.79 1.07
C PHE A 298 -16.60 -13.82 0.45
N LYS A 299 -17.92 -13.66 0.63
CA LYS A 299 -18.90 -14.61 0.08
C LYS A 299 -18.78 -14.75 -1.44
N TRP A 300 -18.51 -13.65 -2.15
CA TRP A 300 -18.35 -13.64 -3.61
C TRP A 300 -17.15 -14.49 -4.10
N CYS A 301 -16.14 -14.66 -3.25
CA CYS A 301 -14.95 -15.46 -3.55
C CYS A 301 -15.19 -16.96 -3.37
N ARG A 302 -16.17 -17.37 -2.56
CA ARG A 302 -16.32 -18.76 -2.09
C ARG A 302 -16.35 -19.78 -3.23
N PRO A 303 -17.08 -19.57 -4.34
CA PRO A 303 -17.09 -20.50 -5.50
C PRO A 303 -15.74 -20.71 -6.22
N TYR A 304 -14.72 -19.91 -5.89
CA TYR A 304 -13.38 -19.95 -6.50
C TYR A 304 -12.31 -20.53 -5.56
N VAL A 305 -12.71 -20.92 -4.35
CA VAL A 305 -11.80 -21.45 -3.34
C VAL A 305 -11.50 -22.92 -3.65
N ILE A 306 -10.25 -23.34 -3.40
CA ILE A 306 -9.83 -24.74 -3.57
C ILE A 306 -10.56 -25.68 -2.61
N ASP A 307 -10.54 -26.97 -2.92
CA ASP A 307 -10.93 -27.99 -1.96
C ASP A 307 -10.21 -27.77 -0.62
N LYS A 308 -10.96 -27.81 0.49
CA LYS A 308 -10.45 -27.56 1.85
C LYS A 308 -9.74 -26.21 2.01
N GLY A 309 -10.12 -25.21 1.21
CA GLY A 309 -9.51 -23.89 1.19
C GLY A 309 -10.31 -22.79 1.91
N TYR A 310 -11.48 -23.08 2.48
CA TYR A 310 -12.36 -22.07 3.08
C TYR A 310 -12.30 -22.10 4.62
N GLY A 311 -11.51 -21.20 5.19
CA GLY A 311 -11.23 -21.13 6.63
C GLY A 311 -12.18 -20.22 7.40
N CYS A 312 -13.14 -19.57 6.75
CA CYS A 312 -14.03 -18.59 7.41
C CYS A 312 -15.21 -19.23 8.16
N ASP A 313 -15.33 -20.57 8.15
CA ASP A 313 -16.42 -21.28 8.82
C ASP A 313 -16.21 -21.36 10.35
N SER A 314 -14.96 -21.42 10.83
CA SER A 314 -14.59 -21.40 12.25
C SER A 314 -13.08 -21.13 12.45
N GLU A 315 -12.64 -20.89 13.69
CA GLU A 315 -11.20 -20.76 14.00
C GLU A 315 -10.44 -22.06 13.74
N GLU A 316 -11.06 -23.21 14.02
CA GLU A 316 -10.51 -24.53 13.73
C GLU A 316 -10.35 -24.72 12.21
N SER A 317 -11.32 -24.25 11.43
CA SER A 317 -11.28 -24.22 9.97
C SER A 317 -10.12 -23.34 9.47
N CYS A 318 -9.92 -22.15 10.05
CA CYS A 318 -8.76 -21.30 9.75
C CYS A 318 -7.44 -22.06 9.95
N CYS A 319 -7.26 -22.70 11.12
CA CYS A 319 -6.04 -23.48 11.40
C CYS A 319 -5.89 -24.67 10.44
N ALA A 320 -6.99 -25.36 10.10
CA ALA A 320 -7.00 -26.50 9.19
C ALA A 320 -6.63 -26.09 7.75
N VAL A 321 -7.17 -24.98 7.23
CA VAL A 321 -6.78 -24.44 5.91
C VAL A 321 -5.29 -24.12 5.87
N LEU A 322 -4.75 -23.45 6.90
CA LEU A 322 -3.31 -23.15 6.96
C LEU A 322 -2.46 -24.42 6.95
N GLN A 323 -2.89 -25.46 7.66
CA GLN A 323 -2.21 -26.75 7.65
C GLN A 323 -2.33 -27.44 6.29
N HIS A 324 -3.49 -27.36 5.64
CA HIS A 324 -3.70 -27.89 4.30
C HIS A 324 -2.79 -27.21 3.27
N VAL A 325 -2.71 -25.88 3.29
CA VAL A 325 -1.79 -25.10 2.45
C VAL A 325 -0.32 -25.47 2.71
N MET A 326 0.07 -25.69 3.97
CA MET A 326 1.41 -26.17 4.30
C MET A 326 1.71 -27.57 3.76
N ASN A 327 0.72 -28.46 3.75
CA ASN A 327 0.85 -29.79 3.17
C ASN A 327 1.01 -29.71 1.64
N LEU A 328 0.22 -28.86 0.97
CA LEU A 328 0.36 -28.57 -0.46
C LEU A 328 1.75 -27.98 -0.77
N CYS A 329 2.23 -27.04 0.03
CA CYS A 329 3.57 -26.48 -0.09
C CYS A 329 4.64 -27.57 -0.04
N SER A 330 4.54 -28.48 0.92
CA SER A 330 5.52 -29.57 1.10
C SER A 330 5.48 -30.55 -0.07
N SER A 331 4.28 -30.93 -0.52
CA SER A 331 4.08 -31.80 -1.69
C SER A 331 4.68 -31.19 -2.95
N ARG A 332 4.40 -29.91 -3.21
CA ARG A 332 4.92 -29.18 -4.38
C ARG A 332 6.43 -29.01 -4.33
N ALA A 333 7.00 -28.72 -3.16
CA ALA A 333 8.46 -28.63 -3.01
C ALA A 333 9.16 -29.94 -3.42
N MET A 334 8.64 -31.10 -2.96
CA MET A 334 9.15 -32.41 -3.36
C MET A 334 8.98 -32.69 -4.86
N MET A 335 7.86 -32.28 -5.45
CA MET A 335 7.63 -32.41 -6.89
C MET A 335 8.62 -31.57 -7.71
N ILE A 336 8.80 -30.29 -7.34
CA ILE A 336 9.72 -29.36 -8.00
C ILE A 336 11.16 -29.90 -7.94
N GLU A 337 11.57 -30.41 -6.78
CA GLU A 337 12.89 -31.02 -6.58
C GLU A 337 13.09 -32.25 -7.48
N ARG A 338 12.11 -33.16 -7.56
CA ARG A 338 12.17 -34.36 -8.42
C ARG A 338 12.29 -34.00 -9.90
N MET A 339 11.73 -32.88 -10.32
CA MET A 339 11.83 -32.36 -11.69
C MET A 339 13.12 -31.58 -11.96
N GLY A 340 14.00 -31.41 -10.96
CA GLY A 340 15.25 -30.66 -11.10
C GLY A 340 15.04 -29.16 -11.34
N LYS A 341 13.93 -28.60 -10.83
CA LYS A 341 13.59 -27.18 -10.95
C LYS A 341 13.81 -26.46 -9.64
N SER A 342 13.96 -25.14 -9.67
CA SER A 342 14.23 -24.34 -8.47
C SER A 342 12.97 -23.79 -7.82
N ASN A 343 11.90 -23.60 -8.61
CA ASN A 343 10.65 -22.99 -8.16
C ASN A 343 9.51 -23.23 -9.17
N TRP A 344 8.28 -22.90 -8.75
CA TRP A 344 7.08 -23.05 -9.55
C TRP A 344 7.12 -22.30 -10.90
N PHE A 345 7.77 -21.13 -10.98
CA PHE A 345 7.87 -20.39 -12.24
C PHE A 345 8.69 -21.11 -13.32
N GLU A 346 9.58 -22.02 -12.94
CA GLU A 346 10.43 -22.82 -13.85
C GLU A 346 9.76 -24.12 -14.34
N LEU A 347 8.58 -24.45 -13.83
CA LEU A 347 7.78 -25.57 -14.29
C LEU A 347 7.27 -25.33 -15.71
N ASP A 348 7.12 -26.41 -16.47
CA ASP A 348 6.45 -26.39 -17.77
C ASP A 348 4.95 -26.07 -17.63
N GLN A 349 4.33 -25.72 -18.75
CA GLN A 349 2.94 -25.25 -18.76
C GLN A 349 1.95 -26.34 -18.31
N GLN A 350 2.16 -27.59 -18.71
CA GLN A 350 1.26 -28.70 -18.33
C GLN A 350 1.30 -28.91 -16.80
N THR A 351 2.50 -28.96 -16.22
CA THR A 351 2.63 -29.12 -14.76
C THR A 351 2.01 -27.94 -13.99
N LYS A 352 2.09 -26.71 -14.54
CA LYS A 352 1.44 -25.53 -13.95
C LYS A 352 -0.08 -25.60 -13.99
N GLU A 353 -0.65 -26.14 -15.07
CA GLU A 353 -2.10 -26.36 -15.21
C GLU A 353 -2.62 -27.43 -14.23
N GLU A 354 -1.80 -28.42 -13.90
CA GLU A 354 -2.13 -29.42 -12.88
C GLU A 354 -1.88 -28.90 -11.44
N ASN A 355 -1.09 -27.83 -11.29
CA ASN A 355 -0.65 -27.28 -10.01
C ASN A 355 -0.72 -25.76 -10.02
N HIS A 356 -1.92 -25.18 -10.20
CA HIS A 356 -2.08 -23.73 -10.25
C HIS A 356 -1.44 -23.03 -9.05
N ALA A 357 -0.90 -21.83 -9.27
CA ALA A 357 -0.45 -21.00 -8.16
C ALA A 357 -1.61 -20.72 -7.19
N ILE A 358 -1.33 -20.61 -5.90
CA ILE A 358 -2.37 -20.40 -4.87
C ILE A 358 -2.14 -19.03 -4.22
N LEU A 359 -3.19 -18.23 -4.10
CA LEU A 359 -3.22 -17.09 -3.19
C LEU A 359 -3.90 -17.51 -1.89
N LEU A 360 -3.17 -17.50 -0.78
CA LEU A 360 -3.73 -17.55 0.57
C LEU A 360 -4.02 -16.12 1.04
N ALA A 361 -5.29 -15.73 1.12
CA ALA A 361 -5.68 -14.44 1.67
C ALA A 361 -6.25 -14.59 3.08
N CYS A 362 -5.61 -13.93 4.04
CA CYS A 362 -5.98 -13.92 5.44
C CYS A 362 -6.40 -12.50 5.85
N ASP A 363 -7.69 -12.25 6.09
CA ASP A 363 -8.13 -11.00 6.73
C ASP A 363 -8.08 -11.12 8.25
N GLU A 364 -7.79 -9.97 8.87
CA GLU A 364 -7.75 -9.75 10.31
C GLU A 364 -7.10 -10.88 11.12
N ILE A 365 -5.85 -11.21 10.80
CA ILE A 365 -5.10 -12.30 11.46
C ILE A 365 -5.02 -12.15 12.99
N ALA A 366 -5.17 -10.93 13.51
CA ALA A 366 -5.22 -10.66 14.94
C ALA A 366 -6.40 -11.37 15.65
N GLN A 367 -7.46 -11.73 14.92
CA GLN A 367 -8.62 -12.39 15.52
C GLN A 367 -8.38 -13.87 15.83
N TRP A 368 -7.47 -14.55 15.12
CA TRP A 368 -7.32 -16.00 15.23
C TRP A 368 -5.85 -16.49 15.29
N ALA A 369 -4.88 -15.57 15.22
CA ALA A 369 -3.44 -15.86 15.34
C ALA A 369 -2.71 -14.97 16.36
N SER A 370 -3.45 -14.22 17.18
CA SER A 370 -2.88 -13.41 18.27
C SER A 370 -2.72 -14.22 19.57
N PRO A 371 -1.73 -13.89 20.43
CA PRO A 371 -1.61 -14.53 21.72
C PRO A 371 -2.82 -14.26 22.62
N VAL A 372 -3.50 -15.32 23.05
CA VAL A 372 -4.60 -15.25 24.03
C VAL A 372 -4.04 -15.14 25.44
N THR A 373 -4.56 -14.18 26.22
CA THR A 373 -4.24 -14.05 27.64
C THR A 373 -5.15 -14.96 28.44
N LEU A 374 -4.56 -15.83 29.28
CA LEU A 374 -5.35 -16.71 30.12
C LEU A 374 -5.93 -15.92 31.30
N PRO A 375 -7.23 -16.06 31.58
CA PRO A 375 -7.82 -15.45 32.76
C PRO A 375 -7.28 -16.13 34.04
N GLY A 376 -7.16 -15.37 35.12
CA GLY A 376 -6.73 -15.83 36.45
C GLY A 376 -7.79 -16.66 37.20
N LEU A 377 -8.52 -17.51 36.47
CA LEU A 377 -9.55 -18.41 37.00
C LEU A 377 -8.93 -19.74 37.46
N ASP A 378 -9.71 -20.56 38.16
CA ASP A 378 -9.29 -21.90 38.57
C ASP A 378 -9.08 -22.83 37.36
N LYS A 379 -8.23 -23.86 37.55
CA LYS A 379 -7.82 -24.80 36.51
C LYS A 379 -8.95 -25.56 35.84
N ASP A 380 -9.99 -25.84 36.63
CA ASP A 380 -11.15 -26.63 36.23
C ASP A 380 -12.34 -25.74 35.82
N ASN A 381 -12.16 -24.41 35.82
CA ASN A 381 -13.18 -23.49 35.34
C ASN A 381 -13.36 -23.66 33.81
N PRO A 382 -14.60 -23.87 33.31
CA PRO A 382 -14.86 -24.04 31.88
C PRO A 382 -14.26 -22.94 30.99
N ASP A 383 -14.33 -21.69 31.42
CA ASP A 383 -13.77 -20.54 30.69
C ASP A 383 -12.24 -20.62 30.61
N GLN A 384 -11.58 -21.14 31.65
CA GLN A 384 -10.14 -21.34 31.61
C GLN A 384 -9.74 -22.51 30.69
N ILE A 385 -10.56 -23.56 30.63
CA ILE A 385 -10.34 -24.69 29.71
C ILE A 385 -10.52 -24.21 28.27
N ALA A 386 -11.60 -23.48 27.98
CA ALA A 386 -11.84 -22.86 26.67
C ALA A 386 -10.70 -21.92 26.25
N ALA A 387 -10.26 -21.02 27.16
CA ALA A 387 -9.15 -20.11 26.86
C ALA A 387 -7.82 -20.85 26.62
N LYS A 388 -7.58 -22.01 27.27
CA LYS A 388 -6.40 -22.85 26.99
C LYS A 388 -6.47 -23.47 25.60
N TYR A 389 -7.65 -23.96 25.19
CA TYR A 389 -7.90 -24.50 23.86
C TYR A 389 -7.67 -23.44 22.77
N GLU A 390 -8.33 -22.28 22.90
CA GLU A 390 -8.19 -21.14 21.98
C GLU A 390 -6.73 -20.70 21.88
N LYS A 391 -6.03 -20.58 23.02
CA LYS A 391 -4.61 -20.26 23.05
C LYS A 391 -3.75 -21.27 22.29
N ALA A 392 -4.02 -22.56 22.40
CA ALA A 392 -3.29 -23.61 21.69
C ALA A 392 -3.54 -23.52 20.17
N LEU A 393 -4.79 -23.28 19.79
CA LEU A 393 -5.20 -23.12 18.39
C LEU A 393 -4.53 -21.89 17.76
N HIS A 394 -4.60 -20.72 18.41
CA HIS A 394 -3.95 -19.49 17.95
C HIS A 394 -2.44 -19.65 17.82
N ALA A 395 -1.80 -20.31 18.80
CA ALA A 395 -0.37 -20.59 18.74
C ALA A 395 0.00 -21.45 17.52
N LYS A 396 -0.81 -22.47 17.20
CA LYS A 396 -0.60 -23.31 16.02
C LYS A 396 -0.83 -22.54 14.72
N SER A 397 -1.92 -21.78 14.61
CA SER A 397 -2.21 -20.89 13.47
C SER A 397 -1.06 -19.93 13.19
N PHE A 398 -0.52 -19.30 14.23
CA PHE A 398 0.63 -18.41 14.12
C PHE A 398 1.91 -19.13 13.65
N ILE A 399 2.20 -20.32 14.20
CA ILE A 399 3.34 -21.14 13.74
C ILE A 399 3.22 -21.50 12.26
N LEU A 400 2.01 -21.84 11.80
CA LEU A 400 1.74 -22.16 10.40
C LEU A 400 1.92 -20.93 9.50
N LEU A 401 1.32 -19.79 9.83
CA LEU A 401 1.50 -18.52 9.12
C LEU A 401 2.99 -18.17 8.96
N ARG A 402 3.76 -18.31 10.05
CA ARG A 402 5.20 -18.07 10.03
C ARG A 402 5.93 -19.01 9.08
N LYS A 403 5.63 -20.32 9.12
CA LYS A 403 6.25 -21.29 8.21
C LYS A 403 5.90 -21.01 6.76
N ILE A 404 4.63 -20.75 6.44
CA ILE A 404 4.18 -20.35 5.10
C ILE A 404 5.01 -19.17 4.61
N SER A 405 5.15 -18.14 5.46
CA SER A 405 5.89 -16.92 5.12
C SER A 405 7.34 -17.17 4.73
N GLN A 406 7.94 -18.24 5.27
CA GLN A 406 9.36 -18.55 5.09
C GLN A 406 9.62 -19.44 3.88
N ILE A 407 8.72 -20.36 3.53
CA ILE A 407 9.02 -21.43 2.56
C ILE A 407 8.08 -21.51 1.35
N ALA A 408 6.91 -20.85 1.40
CA ALA A 408 5.83 -21.05 0.42
C ALA A 408 6.14 -20.51 -0.99
N ARG A 409 7.04 -19.51 -1.11
CA ARG A 409 7.41 -18.84 -2.36
C ARG A 409 7.77 -19.81 -3.48
N ALA A 410 8.64 -20.78 -3.19
CA ALA A 410 9.17 -21.69 -4.20
C ALA A 410 8.07 -22.64 -4.74
N ALA A 411 7.05 -22.93 -3.93
CA ALA A 411 5.94 -23.82 -4.25
C ALA A 411 4.80 -23.14 -5.04
N GLY A 412 4.95 -21.87 -5.43
CA GLY A 412 3.90 -21.12 -6.12
C GLY A 412 2.71 -20.80 -5.22
N ILE A 413 2.97 -20.61 -3.92
CA ILE A 413 1.96 -20.19 -2.95
C ILE A 413 2.32 -18.77 -2.51
N PHE A 414 1.44 -17.84 -2.88
CA PHE A 414 1.48 -16.43 -2.53
C PHE A 414 0.52 -16.19 -1.37
N PHE A 415 0.80 -15.18 -0.56
CA PHE A 415 0.04 -14.95 0.66
C PHE A 415 -0.15 -13.47 0.95
N LEU A 416 -1.34 -13.13 1.43
CA LEU A 416 -1.71 -11.81 1.89
C LEU A 416 -2.19 -11.93 3.33
N TYR A 417 -1.53 -11.20 4.24
CA TYR A 417 -1.97 -11.08 5.62
C TYR A 417 -2.43 -9.66 5.89
N ALA A 418 -3.68 -9.50 6.33
CA ALA A 418 -4.22 -8.21 6.70
C ALA A 418 -4.43 -8.10 8.21
N ALA A 419 -4.14 -6.91 8.75
CA ALA A 419 -4.34 -6.58 10.15
C ALA A 419 -4.64 -5.09 10.31
N GLN A 420 -5.41 -4.70 11.33
CA GLN A 420 -5.61 -3.26 11.58
C GLN A 420 -4.36 -2.57 12.11
N THR A 421 -3.64 -3.23 13.01
CA THR A 421 -2.39 -2.75 13.59
C THR A 421 -1.32 -3.82 13.41
N PRO A 422 -0.16 -3.50 12.81
CA PRO A 422 0.86 -4.48 12.48
C PRO A 422 1.87 -4.62 13.61
N SER A 423 1.46 -5.28 14.69
CA SER A 423 2.27 -5.46 15.90
C SER A 423 2.47 -6.94 16.21
N ALA A 424 3.50 -7.27 16.99
CA ALA A 424 3.74 -8.64 17.44
C ALA A 424 2.55 -9.25 18.22
N PRO A 425 1.85 -8.51 19.10
CA PRO A 425 0.59 -8.98 19.71
C PRO A 425 -0.51 -9.33 18.69
N ASN A 426 -0.45 -8.80 17.47
CA ASN A 426 -1.46 -9.03 16.43
C ASN A 426 -1.03 -10.10 15.41
N GLY A 427 -0.13 -11.02 15.81
CA GLY A 427 0.35 -12.09 14.93
C GLY A 427 1.38 -11.64 13.88
N LEU A 428 1.96 -10.45 14.03
CA LEU A 428 2.92 -9.86 13.09
C LEU A 428 4.26 -9.56 13.77
N ASP A 429 4.87 -10.58 14.36
CA ASP A 429 6.22 -10.48 14.88
C ASP A 429 7.24 -10.27 13.74
N PRO A 430 8.47 -9.81 14.01
CA PRO A 430 9.50 -9.61 12.99
C PRO A 430 9.76 -10.82 12.08
N SER A 431 9.62 -12.04 12.59
CA SER A 431 9.84 -13.27 11.83
C SER A 431 8.83 -13.50 10.70
N VAL A 432 7.63 -12.92 10.82
CA VAL A 432 6.60 -12.90 9.77
C VAL A 432 6.79 -11.65 8.92
N ARG A 433 6.87 -10.46 9.54
CA ARG A 433 6.92 -9.16 8.83
C ARG A 433 8.08 -9.02 7.86
N ASN A 434 9.26 -9.54 8.18
CA ASN A 434 10.43 -9.42 7.30
C ASN A 434 10.27 -10.16 5.96
N ASN A 435 9.27 -11.05 5.83
CA ASN A 435 8.97 -11.79 4.61
C ASN A 435 7.79 -11.17 3.82
N LEU A 436 7.25 -10.04 4.29
CA LEU A 436 6.06 -9.41 3.72
C LEU A 436 6.41 -8.04 3.15
N SER A 437 5.86 -7.73 1.97
CA SER A 437 5.94 -6.40 1.39
C SER A 437 4.74 -5.56 1.83
N PRO A 438 4.97 -4.38 2.42
CA PRO A 438 3.90 -3.60 3.03
C PRO A 438 3.09 -2.73 2.06
N ILE A 439 1.77 -2.79 2.27
CA ILE A 439 0.77 -1.90 1.71
C ILE A 439 -0.02 -1.29 2.87
N LEU A 440 0.00 0.03 2.99
CA LEU A 440 -0.66 0.80 4.05
C LEU A 440 -1.77 1.67 3.46
N PRO A 441 -3.05 1.26 3.54
CA PRO A 441 -4.17 2.09 3.15
C PRO A 441 -4.40 3.27 4.11
N GLY A 442 -4.66 4.44 3.53
CA GLY A 442 -4.95 5.69 4.22
C GLY A 442 -3.74 6.38 4.84
N ASN A 443 -4.02 7.45 5.59
CA ASN A 443 -3.01 8.13 6.39
C ASN A 443 -2.93 7.47 7.77
N ALA A 444 -1.76 7.00 8.16
CA ALA A 444 -1.53 6.39 9.47
C ALA A 444 -0.58 7.25 10.31
N ALA A 445 -0.74 7.16 11.63
CA ALA A 445 0.17 7.78 12.59
C ALA A 445 1.57 7.14 12.51
N ASP A 446 2.57 7.88 13.01
CA ASP A 446 3.99 7.55 12.84
C ASP A 446 4.35 6.19 13.43
N ASN A 447 3.82 5.86 14.61
CA ASN A 447 4.01 4.56 15.25
C ASN A 447 3.52 3.38 14.38
N ILE A 448 2.41 3.53 13.65
CA ILE A 448 1.91 2.50 12.74
C ILE A 448 2.82 2.42 11.52
N ARG A 449 3.22 3.56 10.96
CA ARG A 449 4.11 3.60 9.79
C ARG A 449 5.47 2.96 10.08
N GLU A 450 6.06 3.27 11.22
CA GLU A 450 7.33 2.69 11.69
C GLU A 450 7.22 1.19 11.98
N ALA A 451 6.03 0.69 12.32
CA ALA A 451 5.78 -0.74 12.47
C ALA A 451 5.55 -1.46 11.13
N VAL A 452 5.10 -0.76 10.10
CA VAL A 452 4.81 -1.33 8.76
C VAL A 452 6.04 -1.31 7.87
N PHE A 453 6.67 -0.15 7.72
CA PHE A 453 7.68 0.10 6.71
C PHE A 453 9.07 -0.16 7.25
N THR A 454 9.90 -0.76 6.42
CA THR A 454 11.34 -0.90 6.68
C THR A 454 12.10 0.33 6.22
N ASN A 455 11.64 0.97 5.15
CA ASN A 455 12.26 2.17 4.61
C ASN A 455 11.74 3.44 5.31
N LYS A 456 12.67 4.19 5.94
CA LYS A 456 12.37 5.46 6.62
C LYS A 456 11.98 6.58 5.66
N ASP A 457 12.36 6.46 4.39
CA ASP A 457 12.08 7.43 3.33
C ASP A 457 10.72 7.15 2.64
N CYS A 458 9.92 6.21 3.14
CA CYS A 458 8.57 5.97 2.65
C CYS A 458 7.73 7.26 2.65
N PRO A 459 7.13 7.64 1.51
CA PRO A 459 6.44 8.92 1.38
C PRO A 459 5.20 8.97 2.28
N ARG A 460 4.77 10.19 2.62
CA ARG A 460 3.46 10.43 3.23
C ARG A 460 2.44 10.76 2.15
N LEU A 461 1.16 10.58 2.47
CA LEU A 461 0.09 11.11 1.63
C LEU A 461 0.23 12.65 1.55
N PRO A 462 0.34 13.22 0.34
CA PRO A 462 0.42 14.66 0.17
C PRO A 462 -0.83 15.37 0.70
N ALA A 463 -0.65 16.50 1.37
CA ALA A 463 -1.75 17.27 1.97
C ALA A 463 -2.80 17.73 0.93
N ASN A 464 -2.39 17.99 -0.31
CA ASN A 464 -3.31 18.42 -1.37
C ASN A 464 -4.36 17.33 -1.69
N LEU A 465 -4.05 16.05 -1.51
CA LEU A 465 -5.04 14.99 -1.70
C LEU A 465 -6.20 15.08 -0.71
N MET A 466 -5.93 15.58 0.52
CA MET A 466 -6.97 15.80 1.53
C MET A 466 -7.78 17.06 1.21
N GLU A 467 -7.09 18.15 0.84
CA GLU A 467 -7.70 19.43 0.46
C GLU A 467 -8.65 19.27 -0.74
N GLU A 468 -8.29 18.44 -1.71
CA GLU A 468 -9.09 18.15 -2.90
C GLU A 468 -10.17 17.07 -2.68
N GLY A 469 -10.21 16.45 -1.50
CA GLY A 469 -11.19 15.41 -1.15
C GLY A 469 -10.99 14.08 -1.89
N VAL A 470 -9.77 13.78 -2.34
CA VAL A 470 -9.42 12.57 -3.11
C VAL A 470 -8.62 11.54 -2.30
N ALA A 471 -8.30 11.83 -1.04
CA ALA A 471 -7.48 10.98 -0.18
C ALA A 471 -8.11 9.62 0.20
N ILE A 472 -9.43 9.46 0.09
CA ILE A 472 -10.09 8.18 0.37
C ILE A 472 -9.65 7.14 -0.66
N GLY A 473 -9.26 5.95 -0.18
CA GLY A 473 -8.70 4.88 -1.01
C GLY A 473 -7.25 5.12 -1.44
N CYS A 474 -6.61 6.21 -1.00
CA CYS A 474 -5.18 6.41 -1.17
C CYS A 474 -4.39 5.71 -0.07
N GLY A 475 -3.16 5.30 -0.36
CA GLY A 475 -2.26 4.69 0.61
C GLY A 475 -0.80 4.79 0.17
N VAL A 476 0.08 4.10 0.89
CA VAL A 476 1.51 4.02 0.60
C VAL A 476 1.92 2.56 0.51
N ALA A 477 2.73 2.21 -0.48
CA ALA A 477 3.27 0.87 -0.65
C ALA A 477 4.81 0.91 -0.72
N GLU A 478 5.45 -0.09 -0.11
CA GLU A 478 6.88 -0.37 -0.26
C GLU A 478 6.98 -1.82 -0.77
N LEU A 479 7.34 -1.95 -2.05
CA LEU A 479 7.43 -3.22 -2.76
C LEU A 479 8.87 -3.43 -3.27
N PRO A 480 9.35 -4.68 -3.39
CA PRO A 480 10.68 -4.97 -3.89
C PRO A 480 10.93 -4.41 -5.28
N ASN A 481 12.18 -4.04 -5.57
CA ASN A 481 12.64 -3.49 -6.86
C ASN A 481 11.93 -2.22 -7.33
N GLN A 482 11.27 -1.48 -6.42
CA GLN A 482 10.63 -0.21 -6.72
C GLN A 482 10.83 0.79 -5.57
N LEU A 483 10.90 2.09 -5.89
CA LEU A 483 10.87 3.13 -4.86
C LEU A 483 9.49 3.13 -4.18
N PRO A 484 9.41 3.33 -2.84
CA PRO A 484 8.12 3.46 -2.18
C PRO A 484 7.28 4.56 -2.80
N PHE A 485 5.98 4.29 -2.98
CA PHE A 485 5.10 5.18 -3.72
C PHE A 485 3.75 5.36 -3.03
N VAL A 486 3.14 6.53 -3.29
CA VAL A 486 1.74 6.79 -2.97
C VAL A 486 0.88 6.17 -4.06
N TYR A 487 -0.23 5.54 -3.71
CA TYR A 487 -1.19 4.97 -4.65
C TYR A 487 -2.62 5.36 -4.31
N LYS A 488 -3.53 5.14 -5.25
CA LYS A 488 -4.98 5.09 -5.04
C LYS A 488 -5.54 3.77 -5.56
N GLY A 489 -6.31 3.08 -4.72
CA GLY A 489 -6.89 1.78 -5.03
C GLY A 489 -7.92 1.84 -6.16
N LEU A 490 -8.00 0.77 -6.94
CA LEU A 490 -9.07 0.61 -7.93
C LEU A 490 -10.40 0.43 -7.20
N TYR A 491 -11.42 1.16 -7.62
CA TYR A 491 -12.72 1.14 -6.98
C TYR A 491 -13.81 1.57 -7.94
N GLU A 492 -14.97 0.92 -7.85
CA GLU A 492 -16.18 1.27 -8.57
C GLU A 492 -17.41 0.99 -7.70
N GLU A 493 -18.48 1.73 -7.95
CA GLU A 493 -19.80 1.46 -7.38
C GLU A 493 -20.87 1.79 -8.43
N ASP A 494 -21.91 0.97 -8.54
CA ASP A 494 -23.08 1.27 -9.37
C ASP A 494 -24.29 1.45 -8.46
N LYS A 495 -24.42 2.67 -7.91
CA LYS A 495 -25.53 3.04 -7.04
C LYS A 495 -26.88 2.96 -7.73
N ALA A 496 -26.94 3.10 -9.05
CA ALA A 496 -28.19 3.03 -9.81
C ALA A 496 -28.74 1.60 -9.83
N LYS A 497 -27.85 0.60 -9.87
CA LYS A 497 -28.23 -0.83 -9.79
C LYS A 497 -28.13 -1.42 -8.38
N GLY A 498 -27.64 -0.65 -7.40
CA GLY A 498 -27.40 -1.12 -6.04
C GLY A 498 -26.26 -2.13 -5.93
N LEU A 499 -25.35 -2.18 -6.91
CA LEU A 499 -24.22 -3.11 -6.91
C LEU A 499 -23.05 -2.55 -6.10
N THR A 500 -22.60 -3.33 -5.13
CA THR A 500 -21.38 -3.05 -4.37
C THR A 500 -20.14 -3.39 -5.18
N TYR A 501 -18.97 -2.96 -4.73
CA TYR A 501 -17.72 -3.28 -5.42
C TYR A 501 -17.46 -4.80 -5.53
N PRO A 502 -17.64 -5.61 -4.47
CA PRO A 502 -17.63 -7.07 -4.59
C PRO A 502 -18.59 -7.65 -5.64
N ASP A 503 -19.81 -7.10 -5.79
CA ASP A 503 -20.76 -7.56 -6.80
C ASP A 503 -20.24 -7.30 -8.21
N ILE A 504 -19.64 -6.11 -8.44
CA ILE A 504 -19.02 -5.76 -9.72
C ILE A 504 -17.84 -6.68 -10.03
N LEU A 505 -17.00 -6.99 -9.05
CA LEU A 505 -15.90 -7.93 -9.22
C LEU A 505 -16.40 -9.33 -9.56
N LYS A 506 -17.43 -9.81 -8.85
CA LYS A 506 -18.10 -11.09 -9.12
C LYS A 506 -18.61 -11.19 -10.56
N GLU A 507 -19.38 -10.20 -11.02
CA GLU A 507 -19.91 -10.19 -12.38
C GLU A 507 -18.82 -10.19 -13.45
N ARG A 508 -17.66 -9.58 -13.17
CA ARG A 508 -16.53 -9.54 -14.09
C ARG A 508 -15.77 -10.86 -14.13
N ILE A 509 -15.44 -11.42 -12.97
CA ILE A 509 -14.70 -12.69 -12.92
C ILE A 509 -15.51 -13.82 -13.55
N GLU A 510 -16.83 -13.87 -13.35
CA GLU A 510 -17.70 -14.90 -13.96
C GLU A 510 -17.62 -14.95 -15.50
N ARG A 511 -17.32 -13.81 -16.15
CA ARG A 511 -17.15 -13.73 -17.61
C ARG A 511 -15.79 -14.23 -18.09
N ILE A 512 -14.79 -14.21 -17.21
CA ILE A 512 -13.39 -14.54 -17.52
C ILE A 512 -13.11 -15.99 -17.11
N ARG A 513 -13.51 -16.34 -15.89
CA ARG A 513 -13.33 -17.62 -15.24
C ARG A 513 -14.64 -18.01 -14.57
N PRO A 514 -15.41 -18.95 -15.14
CA PRO A 514 -16.59 -19.48 -14.48
C PRO A 514 -16.25 -20.08 -13.11
N PRO A 515 -17.15 -19.96 -12.12
CA PRO A 515 -16.96 -20.55 -10.80
C PRO A 515 -16.83 -22.08 -10.92
N GLN A 516 -15.94 -22.66 -10.11
CA GLN A 516 -15.69 -24.11 -10.10
C GLN A 516 -16.53 -24.83 -9.04
N GLY A 517 -16.93 -24.11 -7.99
CA GLY A 517 -17.79 -24.62 -6.92
C GLY A 517 -19.04 -23.76 -6.71
N ASP A 518 -19.70 -23.97 -5.57
CA ASP A 518 -20.90 -23.28 -5.13
C ASP A 518 -20.66 -22.46 -3.85
N ASP A 519 -21.75 -22.05 -3.18
CA ASP A 519 -21.72 -21.33 -1.91
C ASP A 519 -21.21 -22.20 -0.72
N ASN A 520 -20.88 -23.47 -0.93
CA ASN A 520 -20.27 -24.39 0.06
C ASN A 520 -18.85 -24.83 -0.34
N ALA A 521 -18.30 -24.29 -1.43
CA ALA A 521 -16.97 -24.65 -1.90
C ALA A 521 -15.88 -24.44 -0.82
N GLY A 522 -14.92 -25.37 -0.81
CA GLY A 522 -13.78 -25.36 0.11
C GLY A 522 -14.10 -25.67 1.58
N HIS A 523 -15.33 -26.08 1.89
CA HIS A 523 -15.75 -26.48 3.23
C HIS A 523 -14.92 -27.66 3.77
N LEU A 524 -14.65 -27.63 5.07
CA LEU A 524 -13.94 -28.67 5.81
C LEU A 524 -14.92 -29.35 6.76
N SER A 525 -15.09 -30.67 6.61
CA SER A 525 -15.82 -31.46 7.60
C SER A 525 -15.06 -31.49 8.94
N TRP A 526 -15.75 -31.80 10.04
CA TRP A 526 -15.07 -31.93 11.34
C TRP A 526 -13.99 -33.03 11.32
N ASP A 527 -14.21 -34.12 10.59
CA ASP A 527 -13.20 -35.17 10.40
C ASP A 527 -11.98 -34.67 9.62
N ASP A 528 -12.17 -33.83 8.60
CA ASP A 528 -11.05 -33.19 7.91
C ASP A 528 -10.25 -32.29 8.86
N ILE A 529 -10.95 -31.51 9.69
CA ILE A 529 -10.34 -30.63 10.68
C ILE A 529 -9.54 -31.44 11.70
N LEU A 530 -10.08 -32.54 12.23
CA LEU A 530 -9.39 -33.45 13.14
C LEU A 530 -8.14 -34.08 12.50
N ASN A 531 -8.24 -34.51 11.25
CA ASN A 531 -7.14 -35.12 10.51
C ASN A 531 -5.99 -34.13 10.25
N LEU A 532 -6.31 -32.88 9.92
CA LEU A 532 -5.33 -31.82 9.70
C LEU A 532 -4.78 -31.27 11.01
N VAL A 533 -5.64 -31.12 12.02
CA VAL A 533 -5.32 -30.46 13.28
C VAL A 533 -5.74 -31.34 14.46
N PRO A 534 -5.02 -32.44 14.78
CA PRO A 534 -5.43 -33.36 15.84
C PRO A 534 -5.67 -32.73 17.23
N ALA A 535 -5.00 -31.61 17.52
CA ALA A 535 -5.21 -30.84 18.75
C ALA A 535 -6.65 -30.33 18.93
N VAL A 536 -7.45 -30.24 17.87
CA VAL A 536 -8.86 -29.84 17.96
C VAL A 536 -9.75 -30.91 18.61
N ALA A 537 -9.26 -32.15 18.74
CA ALA A 537 -9.95 -33.22 19.45
C ALA A 537 -10.14 -32.92 20.95
N GLU A 538 -9.32 -32.03 21.51
CA GLU A 538 -9.42 -31.55 22.89
C GLU A 538 -10.41 -30.39 23.05
N LYS A 539 -11.25 -30.13 22.03
CA LYS A 539 -12.25 -29.05 22.09
C LYS A 539 -13.17 -29.29 23.31
N PRO A 540 -13.29 -28.31 24.22
CA PRO A 540 -14.21 -28.43 25.34
C PRO A 540 -15.65 -28.49 24.85
N ASP A 541 -16.50 -29.25 25.55
CA ASP A 541 -17.94 -29.24 25.28
C ASP A 541 -18.51 -27.85 25.66
N ASP A 542 -18.73 -27.03 24.64
CA ASP A 542 -19.28 -25.68 24.75
C ASP A 542 -20.80 -25.67 24.50
N GLY A 543 -21.43 -26.85 24.36
CA GLY A 543 -22.83 -26.99 23.98
C GLY A 543 -23.13 -26.61 22.52
N SER A 544 -22.12 -26.20 21.74
CA SER A 544 -22.23 -25.95 20.31
C SER A 544 -21.82 -27.22 19.54
N MET A 545 -22.72 -28.20 19.46
CA MET A 545 -22.62 -29.14 18.35
C MET A 545 -22.74 -28.33 17.06
N TYR A 546 -21.70 -28.33 16.24
CA TYR A 546 -21.88 -28.16 14.81
C TYR A 546 -22.80 -29.30 14.36
N GLY A 547 -24.11 -29.07 14.45
CA GLY A 547 -25.11 -30.00 13.99
C GLY A 547 -24.92 -30.16 12.49
N GLY A 548 -24.24 -31.23 12.10
CA GLY A 548 -24.40 -31.81 10.79
C GLY A 548 -25.90 -32.09 10.65
N LYS A 549 -26.59 -31.23 9.89
CA LYS A 549 -27.85 -31.62 9.28
C LYS A 549 -27.46 -32.70 8.29
N ASP A 550 -27.46 -33.96 8.73
CA ASP A 550 -27.68 -35.17 7.94
C ASP A 550 -27.44 -36.42 8.81
N ASP A 551 -28.05 -36.50 10.00
CA ASP A 551 -28.27 -37.79 10.65
C ASP A 551 -29.71 -37.91 11.20
N PRO A 552 -30.62 -38.60 10.48
CA PRO A 552 -31.96 -38.88 10.96
C PRO A 552 -31.94 -40.16 11.79
N GLY A 553 -31.45 -40.10 13.02
CA GLY A 553 -31.52 -41.28 13.90
C GLY A 553 -30.71 -41.16 15.18
N ASP A 554 -31.32 -40.59 16.22
CA ASP A 554 -31.29 -41.07 17.61
C ASP A 554 -31.86 -39.94 18.47
N GLY A 555 -33.11 -40.03 18.92
CA GLY A 555 -33.45 -40.90 20.04
C GLY A 555 -33.21 -40.11 21.32
N PHE A 556 -34.24 -39.38 21.77
CA PHE A 556 -34.25 -38.76 23.10
C PHE A 556 -33.78 -39.80 24.14
N PRO A 557 -32.76 -39.51 24.97
CA PRO A 557 -32.47 -40.34 26.13
C PRO A 557 -33.55 -40.07 27.18
N THR A 558 -34.67 -40.79 27.08
CA THR A 558 -35.49 -41.11 28.24
C THR A 558 -34.76 -42.22 28.99
N ASP A 559 -33.89 -41.87 29.93
CA ASP A 559 -33.63 -42.65 31.15
C ASP A 559 -32.61 -41.96 32.07
N GLY A 560 -32.97 -41.80 33.35
CA GLY A 560 -32.03 -41.64 34.46
C GLY A 560 -31.79 -40.23 35.00
N PHE A 561 -32.76 -39.66 35.73
CA PHE A 561 -32.49 -38.56 36.66
C PHE A 561 -31.66 -39.06 37.87
N GLY A 562 -30.44 -38.54 38.02
CA GLY A 562 -29.76 -38.36 39.32
C GLY A 562 -28.83 -39.47 39.81
N GLU A 563 -27.53 -39.31 39.57
CA GLU A 563 -26.50 -39.81 40.49
C GLU A 563 -25.70 -38.62 41.06
N ASP A 564 -25.91 -38.34 42.34
CA ASP A 564 -25.04 -37.47 43.16
C ASP A 564 -23.70 -38.19 43.31
N GLY A 565 -22.65 -37.65 42.66
CA GLY A 565 -21.32 -38.24 42.50
C GLY A 565 -20.47 -38.37 43.78
N ARG A 566 -21.08 -38.83 44.87
CA ARG A 566 -20.41 -39.24 46.10
C ARG A 566 -20.11 -40.74 46.09
N ASP A 567 -18.93 -41.09 46.57
CA ASP A 567 -18.55 -42.48 46.83
C ASP A 567 -19.51 -43.15 47.83
N VAL A 568 -19.74 -44.45 47.65
CA VAL A 568 -20.80 -45.26 48.30
C VAL A 568 -20.71 -45.26 49.85
N ALA A 569 -19.57 -44.87 50.43
CA ALA A 569 -19.33 -44.85 51.87
C ALA A 569 -19.83 -43.57 52.59
N ASP A 570 -20.15 -42.50 51.87
CA ASP A 570 -20.50 -41.18 52.46
C ASP A 570 -21.99 -40.79 52.26
N ARG A 571 -22.85 -41.75 51.91
CA ARG A 571 -24.27 -41.50 51.63
C ARG A 571 -25.10 -41.16 52.88
N ASP A 572 -24.68 -41.59 54.07
CA ASP A 572 -25.42 -41.39 55.33
C ASP A 572 -24.97 -40.17 56.16
N ALA A 573 -24.03 -39.36 55.67
CA ALA A 573 -23.63 -38.12 56.36
C ALA A 573 -24.56 -36.95 55.96
N PRO A 574 -25.02 -36.12 56.92
CA PRO A 574 -25.84 -34.94 56.61
C PRO A 574 -25.05 -33.94 55.75
N LEU A 575 -25.71 -33.40 54.72
CA LEU A 575 -25.15 -32.36 53.83
C LEU A 575 -24.64 -31.17 54.67
N LYS A 576 -23.45 -30.67 54.36
CA LYS A 576 -22.85 -29.50 55.04
C LYS A 576 -22.67 -28.33 54.07
N GLY A 577 -22.72 -27.10 54.59
CA GLY A 577 -22.38 -25.88 53.86
C GLY A 577 -23.29 -25.58 52.66
N ALA A 578 -22.70 -25.08 51.57
CA ALA A 578 -23.42 -24.59 50.39
C ALA A 578 -24.32 -25.65 49.73
N ALA A 579 -23.95 -26.93 49.79
CA ALA A 579 -24.74 -28.04 49.28
C ALA A 579 -26.05 -28.24 50.08
N ALA A 580 -26.01 -28.06 51.41
CA ALA A 580 -27.21 -28.11 52.25
C ALA A 580 -28.15 -26.93 51.98
N ALA A 581 -27.59 -25.74 51.72
CA ALA A 581 -28.35 -24.55 51.38
C ALA A 581 -29.03 -24.66 50.01
N ALA A 582 -28.33 -25.18 49.00
CA ALA A 582 -28.88 -25.41 47.67
C ALA A 582 -30.00 -26.48 47.67
N HIS A 583 -29.83 -27.54 48.44
CA HIS A 583 -30.83 -28.59 48.61
C HIS A 583 -32.07 -28.08 49.38
N ALA A 584 -31.88 -27.31 50.45
CA ALA A 584 -32.98 -26.69 51.19
C ALA A 584 -33.75 -25.66 50.33
N SER A 585 -33.04 -24.87 49.51
CA SER A 585 -33.67 -23.91 48.59
C SER A 585 -34.53 -24.61 47.53
N LYS A 586 -34.06 -25.74 46.99
CA LYS A 586 -34.82 -26.56 46.03
C LYS A 586 -36.03 -27.26 46.65
N LEU A 587 -35.95 -27.69 47.91
CA LEU A 587 -37.11 -28.27 48.62
C LEU A 587 -38.20 -27.24 48.92
N ILE A 588 -37.81 -25.98 49.17
CA ILE A 588 -38.73 -24.85 49.34
C ILE A 588 -39.38 -24.47 47.99
N GLU A 589 -38.61 -24.45 46.90
CA GLU A 589 -39.14 -24.24 45.53
C GLU A 589 -40.08 -25.36 45.08
N ALA A 590 -39.87 -26.59 45.56
CA ALA A 590 -40.73 -27.74 45.29
C ALA A 590 -41.98 -27.81 46.19
N GLY A 591 -42.20 -26.84 47.09
CA GLY A 591 -43.41 -26.73 47.90
C GLY A 591 -43.57 -27.78 49.00
N VAL A 592 -42.47 -28.41 49.44
CA VAL A 592 -42.50 -29.44 50.49
C VAL A 592 -42.34 -28.79 51.87
N ASP A 593 -43.40 -28.86 52.70
CA ASP A 593 -43.43 -28.25 54.03
C ASP A 593 -42.65 -29.11 55.05
N ALA A 594 -41.35 -28.87 55.19
CA ALA A 594 -40.48 -29.63 56.09
C ALA A 594 -40.49 -29.07 57.52
N LYS A 595 -41.46 -29.52 58.33
CA LYS A 595 -41.32 -29.55 59.79
C LYS A 595 -40.19 -30.52 60.17
N HIS A 596 -38.98 -30.02 60.37
CA HIS A 596 -38.19 -30.29 61.58
C HIS A 596 -36.85 -29.52 61.56
N VAL A 597 -36.71 -28.75 62.63
CA VAL A 597 -35.63 -27.90 63.12
C VAL A 597 -34.24 -28.56 63.10
N SER A 598 -33.22 -27.79 62.65
CA SER A 598 -31.85 -27.77 63.23
C SER A 598 -30.96 -26.65 62.66
N ALA A 599 -31.28 -26.03 61.51
CA ALA A 599 -30.38 -25.04 60.86
C ALA A 599 -30.61 -23.57 61.28
N LEU A 600 -31.74 -23.26 61.94
CA LEU A 600 -32.10 -21.88 62.32
C LEU A 600 -31.33 -21.34 63.55
N ASP A 601 -30.73 -22.20 64.37
CA ASP A 601 -29.90 -21.79 65.51
C ASP A 601 -28.46 -21.43 65.11
N SER A 602 -27.95 -21.99 64.01
CA SER A 602 -26.61 -21.68 63.49
C SER A 602 -26.55 -20.30 62.83
N LEU A 603 -27.60 -19.91 62.09
CA LEU A 603 -27.68 -18.60 61.43
C LEU A 603 -27.88 -17.44 62.41
N ARG A 604 -28.57 -17.67 63.54
CA ARG A 604 -28.72 -16.65 64.60
C ARG A 604 -27.45 -16.40 65.40
N THR A 605 -26.48 -17.32 65.38
CA THR A 605 -25.21 -17.16 66.11
C THR A 605 -24.18 -16.37 65.30
N VAL A 606 -24.13 -16.56 63.98
CA VAL A 606 -23.21 -15.83 63.09
C VAL A 606 -23.62 -14.36 62.91
N ALA A 607 -24.92 -14.09 62.75
CA ALA A 607 -25.41 -12.70 62.63
C ALA A 607 -25.24 -11.88 63.93
N ARG A 608 -25.15 -12.54 65.09
CA ARG A 608 -24.97 -11.88 66.40
C ARG A 608 -23.49 -11.61 66.71
N LEU A 609 -22.58 -12.43 66.17
CA LEU A 609 -21.13 -12.23 66.27
C LEU A 609 -20.64 -11.11 65.34
N SER A 610 -21.17 -11.00 64.12
CA SER A 610 -20.82 -9.89 63.21
C SER A 610 -21.33 -8.52 63.67
N ALA A 611 -22.33 -8.46 64.56
CA ALA A 611 -22.86 -7.21 65.11
C ALA A 611 -22.13 -6.73 66.39
N GLN A 612 -21.25 -7.54 67.00
CA GLN A 612 -20.49 -7.18 68.21
C GLN A 612 -19.01 -6.84 67.96
N GLU A 613 -18.47 -7.06 66.76
CA GLU A 613 -17.09 -6.70 66.38
C GLU A 613 -17.01 -5.60 65.30
N GLY A 614 -18.01 -4.71 65.23
CA GLY A 614 -17.92 -3.39 64.59
C GLY A 614 -17.10 -3.28 63.30
N MET A 615 -17.50 -4.03 62.25
CA MET A 615 -17.15 -3.71 60.86
C MET A 615 -18.27 -2.94 60.18
#